data_AF-A0A522VIC0-F1
#
_entry.id   AF-A0A522VIC0-F1
#
_cell.length_a   1.000
_cell.length_b   1.000
_cell.length_c   1.000
_cell.angle_alpha   90.00
_cell.angle_beta   90.00
_cell.angle_gamma   90.00
#
_symmetry.space_group_name_H-M   'P 1'
#
loop_
_entity.id
_entity.type
_entity.pdbx_description
1 polymer ?
#
loop_
_entity_poly.entity_id
_entity_poly.type
_entity_poly.pdbx_seq_one_letter_code
_entity_poly.pdbx_strand_id
1 'polypeptide(L)'
;MTNLSSLSKALYAGGAAVALILADAVYSLFAEGFHLGMVFELGAVILGVPAMLWLNKAERYVAWTAKVCDEASKGNMESRIVDIREQGTLAHMLHSINNVLDIVDAYLRESAASMQCVARDKLYRKIIPTGLRGGFLHSANLINAAIDHMHGKLESSQQLANSFEGSVKNVVQGVGTDVQAMLDQAQAVSANLEETSRSSTVVAQAAESAAGNVQTVAAAAEELAASISEVRRQVAQSTVIAQNAVTEASKANEMIGGLSSAAGRIGEVVQLINDIASQTNLLALNATIEAARAGEAGKGFAVVANEVKHLANQTAKAAEEIVQLIGSVQGATSDAVGGIQRIASTIGEIHDLSAGIESAVEQQSQATSEIARSVEQAASGTRDVSSHIAEITRATSDNQSAANDLFEAAKGLHEKTDHLAGSVDQFMNRMHTL
;
A
#
# COMPACT_ATOMS: atom_id res chain seq x y z
N MET A 1 -63.44 -63.96 -67.04
CA MET A 1 -62.38 -64.84 -67.54
C MET A 1 -61.22 -64.81 -66.56
N THR A 2 -61.11 -65.80 -65.69
CA THR A 2 -59.96 -65.95 -64.79
C THR A 2 -58.73 -66.24 -65.65
N ASN A 3 -57.78 -65.30 -65.70
CA ASN A 3 -56.49 -65.52 -66.35
C ASN A 3 -55.71 -66.58 -65.57
N LEU A 4 -55.78 -67.82 -66.07
CA LEU A 4 -55.15 -68.99 -65.46
C LEU A 4 -53.62 -68.94 -65.69
N SER A 5 -52.85 -69.18 -64.63
CA SER A 5 -51.40 -69.35 -64.73
C SER A 5 -51.04 -70.55 -65.59
N SER A 6 -49.83 -70.62 -66.13
CA SER A 6 -49.29 -71.80 -66.82
C SER A 6 -49.38 -73.04 -65.93
N LEU A 7 -49.10 -72.90 -64.63
CA LEU A 7 -49.30 -73.97 -63.66
C LEU A 7 -50.78 -74.42 -63.57
N SER A 8 -51.71 -73.48 -63.50
CA SER A 8 -53.15 -73.78 -63.46
C SER A 8 -53.64 -74.39 -64.78
N LYS A 9 -53.18 -73.88 -65.94
CA LYS A 9 -53.49 -74.42 -67.27
C LYS A 9 -52.95 -75.83 -67.43
N ALA A 10 -51.76 -76.11 -66.93
CA ALA A 10 -51.18 -77.45 -66.90
C ALA A 10 -52.00 -78.41 -66.01
N LEU A 11 -52.45 -77.97 -64.84
CA LEU A 11 -53.31 -78.75 -63.96
C LEU A 11 -54.68 -79.05 -64.59
N TYR A 12 -55.33 -78.07 -65.22
CA TYR A 12 -56.62 -78.27 -65.88
C TYR A 12 -56.50 -79.16 -67.13
N ALA A 13 -55.51 -78.93 -67.99
CA ALA A 13 -55.31 -79.74 -69.18
C ALA A 13 -54.80 -81.15 -68.86
N GLY A 14 -53.94 -81.29 -67.85
CA GLY A 14 -53.52 -82.58 -67.32
C GLY A 14 -54.67 -83.35 -66.67
N GLY A 15 -55.49 -82.67 -65.85
CA GLY A 15 -56.70 -83.26 -65.27
C GLY A 15 -57.71 -83.69 -66.33
N ALA A 16 -57.90 -82.90 -67.39
CA ALA A 16 -58.75 -83.25 -68.53
C ALA A 16 -58.18 -84.41 -69.36
N ALA A 17 -56.86 -84.47 -69.55
CA ALA A 17 -56.21 -85.61 -70.21
C ALA A 17 -56.37 -86.91 -69.41
N VAL A 18 -56.18 -86.86 -68.08
CA VAL A 18 -56.44 -88.00 -67.18
C VAL A 18 -57.90 -88.41 -67.24
N ALA A 19 -58.84 -87.46 -67.28
CA ALA A 19 -60.27 -87.74 -67.43
C ALA A 19 -60.60 -88.42 -68.77
N LEU A 20 -59.95 -88.05 -69.88
CA LEU A 20 -60.12 -88.71 -71.17
C LEU A 20 -59.55 -90.14 -71.19
N ILE A 21 -58.39 -90.36 -70.55
CA ILE A 21 -57.80 -91.69 -70.38
C ILE A 21 -58.73 -92.58 -69.54
N LEU A 22 -59.29 -92.03 -68.45
CA LEU A 22 -60.26 -92.75 -67.61
C LEU A 22 -61.56 -93.03 -68.37
N ALA A 23 -62.05 -92.10 -69.20
CA ALA A 23 -63.24 -92.30 -70.02
C ALA A 23 -63.03 -93.38 -71.09
N ASP A 24 -61.84 -93.46 -71.70
CA ASP A 24 -61.47 -94.53 -72.62
C ASP A 24 -61.41 -95.90 -71.94
N ALA A 25 -60.81 -95.97 -70.75
CA ALA A 25 -60.78 -97.20 -69.94
C ALA A 25 -62.18 -97.71 -69.57
N VAL A 26 -63.15 -96.81 -69.40
CA VAL A 26 -64.55 -97.16 -69.16
C VAL A 26 -65.27 -97.56 -70.45
N TYR A 27 -65.02 -96.88 -71.56
CA TYR A 27 -65.64 -97.18 -72.86
C TYR A 27 -65.23 -98.55 -73.40
N SER A 28 -63.96 -98.92 -73.24
CA SER A 28 -63.39 -100.21 -73.66
C SER A 28 -63.96 -101.43 -72.92
N LEU A 29 -64.67 -101.24 -71.79
CA LEU A 29 -65.37 -102.30 -71.08
C LEU A 29 -66.74 -102.68 -71.70
N PHE A 30 -67.35 -101.84 -72.54
CA PHE A 30 -68.75 -102.01 -72.95
C PHE A 30 -69.03 -102.03 -74.46
N ALA A 31 -68.05 -101.74 -75.33
CA ALA A 31 -68.29 -101.60 -76.78
C ALA A 31 -67.40 -102.51 -77.65
N GLU A 32 -68.00 -103.49 -78.35
CA GLU A 32 -67.36 -104.26 -79.43
C GLU A 32 -67.60 -103.56 -80.78
N GLY A 33 -66.68 -102.70 -81.18
CA GLY A 33 -66.71 -102.00 -82.47
C GLY A 33 -65.55 -101.02 -82.64
N PHE A 34 -64.77 -101.20 -83.70
CA PHE A 34 -63.58 -100.41 -84.00
C PHE A 34 -63.95 -98.96 -84.35
N HIS A 35 -63.29 -97.98 -83.69
CA HIS A 35 -62.92 -96.62 -84.13
C HIS A 35 -63.06 -95.46 -83.11
N LEU A 36 -63.70 -95.62 -81.93
CA LEU A 36 -63.86 -94.49 -80.98
C LEU A 36 -62.74 -94.38 -79.91
N GLY A 37 -62.10 -95.48 -79.49
CA GLY A 37 -61.04 -95.45 -78.46
C GLY A 37 -59.79 -94.63 -78.88
N MET A 38 -59.40 -94.72 -80.15
CA MET A 38 -58.31 -93.88 -80.71
C MET A 38 -58.58 -92.38 -80.56
N VAL A 39 -59.85 -91.95 -80.53
CA VAL A 39 -60.21 -90.53 -80.38
C VAL A 39 -59.94 -90.05 -78.95
N PHE A 40 -60.14 -90.90 -77.95
CA PHE A 40 -59.83 -90.57 -76.56
C PHE A 40 -58.33 -90.56 -76.29
N GLU A 41 -57.56 -91.52 -76.83
CA GLU A 41 -56.09 -91.52 -76.73
C GLU A 41 -55.47 -90.31 -77.44
N LEU A 42 -55.91 -89.99 -78.67
CA LEU A 42 -55.46 -88.76 -79.35
C LEU A 42 -55.86 -87.51 -78.56
N GLY A 43 -57.06 -87.46 -78.00
CA GLY A 43 -57.52 -86.35 -77.16
C GLY A 43 -56.67 -86.16 -75.90
N ALA A 44 -56.26 -87.25 -75.26
CA ALA A 44 -55.37 -87.23 -74.10
C ALA A 44 -53.95 -86.75 -74.47
N VAL A 45 -53.41 -87.15 -75.62
CA VAL A 45 -52.11 -86.66 -76.11
C VAL A 45 -52.19 -85.18 -76.52
N ILE A 46 -53.27 -84.77 -77.19
CA ILE A 46 -53.53 -83.38 -77.60
C ILE A 46 -53.64 -82.45 -76.40
N LEU A 47 -54.15 -82.91 -75.25
CA LEU A 47 -54.20 -82.13 -74.01
C LEU A 47 -52.94 -82.28 -73.14
N GLY A 48 -52.28 -83.44 -73.19
CA GLY A 48 -51.08 -83.75 -72.41
C GLY A 48 -49.84 -82.97 -72.86
N VAL A 49 -49.64 -82.80 -74.18
CA VAL A 49 -48.49 -82.05 -74.72
C VAL A 49 -48.53 -80.57 -74.29
N PRO A 50 -49.64 -79.82 -74.44
CA PRO A 50 -49.78 -78.47 -73.90
C PRO A 50 -49.62 -78.41 -72.37
N ALA A 51 -50.16 -79.39 -71.64
CA ALA A 51 -50.02 -79.46 -70.18
C ALA A 51 -48.54 -79.54 -69.76
N MET A 52 -47.76 -80.43 -70.41
CA MET A 52 -46.33 -80.58 -70.14
C MET A 52 -45.53 -79.33 -70.53
N LEU A 53 -45.86 -78.68 -71.65
CA LEU A 53 -45.24 -77.40 -72.06
C LEU A 53 -45.52 -76.28 -71.05
N TRP A 54 -46.73 -76.20 -70.52
CA TRP A 54 -47.08 -75.22 -69.48
C TRP A 54 -46.42 -75.53 -68.13
N LEU A 55 -46.27 -76.81 -67.77
CA LEU A 55 -45.59 -77.22 -66.54
C LEU A 55 -44.09 -76.92 -66.60
N ASN A 56 -43.44 -77.21 -67.74
CA ASN A 56 -42.04 -76.84 -68.00
C ASN A 56 -41.86 -75.31 -68.12
N LYS A 57 -42.88 -74.57 -68.60
CA LYS A 57 -42.88 -73.10 -68.56
C LYS A 57 -42.95 -72.57 -67.11
N ALA A 58 -43.79 -73.16 -66.26
CA ALA A 58 -43.89 -72.79 -64.84
C ALA A 58 -42.59 -73.13 -64.08
N GLU A 59 -42.02 -74.32 -64.31
CA GLU A 59 -40.73 -74.74 -63.73
C GLU A 59 -39.61 -73.76 -64.07
N ARG A 60 -39.54 -73.30 -65.33
CA ARG A 60 -38.57 -72.27 -65.75
C ARG A 60 -38.74 -70.95 -65.00
N TYR A 61 -39.98 -70.48 -64.78
CA TYR A 61 -40.22 -69.27 -63.99
C TYR A 61 -39.85 -69.43 -62.52
N VAL A 62 -40.11 -70.60 -61.91
CA VAL A 62 -39.71 -70.89 -60.53
C VAL A 62 -38.19 -70.98 -60.40
N ALA A 63 -37.52 -71.69 -61.32
CA ALA A 63 -36.05 -71.77 -61.35
C ALA A 63 -35.41 -70.39 -61.56
N TRP A 64 -35.99 -69.56 -62.43
CA TRP A 64 -35.51 -68.20 -62.64
C TRP A 64 -35.71 -67.32 -61.39
N THR A 65 -36.86 -67.43 -60.75
CA THR A 65 -37.13 -66.76 -59.48
C THR A 65 -36.12 -67.15 -58.42
N ALA A 66 -35.84 -68.44 -58.27
CA ALA A 66 -34.84 -68.94 -57.33
C ALA A 66 -33.45 -68.36 -57.60
N LYS A 67 -33.06 -68.24 -58.88
CA LYS A 67 -31.81 -67.60 -59.28
C LYS A 67 -31.77 -66.10 -58.92
N VAL A 68 -32.87 -65.38 -59.10
CA VAL A 68 -32.95 -63.96 -58.72
C VAL A 68 -32.87 -63.80 -57.19
N CYS A 69 -33.53 -64.68 -56.43
CA CYS A 69 -33.42 -64.70 -54.97
C CYS A 69 -32.00 -65.06 -54.51
N ASP A 70 -31.32 -65.98 -55.18
CA ASP A 70 -29.91 -66.33 -54.90
C ASP A 70 -28.97 -65.14 -55.16
N GLU A 71 -29.12 -64.44 -56.28
CA GLU A 71 -28.37 -63.21 -56.56
C GLU A 71 -28.63 -62.11 -55.53
N ALA A 72 -29.89 -61.91 -55.14
CA ALA A 72 -30.25 -60.98 -54.08
C ALA A 72 -29.63 -61.37 -52.74
N SER A 73 -29.58 -62.67 -52.40
CA SER A 73 -28.95 -63.15 -51.16
C SER A 73 -27.44 -62.87 -51.10
N LYS A 74 -26.79 -62.75 -52.27
CA LYS A 74 -25.37 -62.38 -52.40
C LYS A 74 -25.14 -60.87 -52.42
N GLY A 75 -26.20 -60.06 -52.28
CA GLY A 75 -26.13 -58.60 -52.26
C GLY A 75 -26.39 -57.93 -53.61
N ASN A 76 -26.67 -58.69 -54.68
CA ASN A 76 -27.00 -58.12 -55.98
C ASN A 76 -28.51 -57.79 -56.06
N MET A 77 -28.86 -56.60 -55.57
CA MET A 77 -30.24 -56.09 -55.54
C MET A 77 -30.70 -55.46 -56.85
N GLU A 78 -29.90 -55.53 -57.94
CA GLU A 78 -30.29 -55.05 -59.27
C GLU A 78 -30.88 -56.17 -60.15
N SER A 79 -30.72 -57.43 -59.74
CA SER A 79 -31.29 -58.58 -60.44
C SER A 79 -32.83 -58.50 -60.45
N ARG A 80 -33.45 -58.65 -61.63
CA ARG A 80 -34.91 -58.54 -61.80
C ARG A 80 -35.46 -59.68 -62.65
N ILE A 81 -36.70 -60.04 -62.35
CA ILE A 81 -37.51 -60.90 -63.19
C ILE A 81 -38.17 -60.01 -64.25
N VAL A 82 -37.68 -60.07 -65.48
CA VAL A 82 -38.14 -59.24 -66.61
C VAL A 82 -39.10 -59.99 -67.54
N ASP A 83 -39.76 -59.32 -68.49
CA ASP A 83 -40.67 -59.95 -69.49
C ASP A 83 -41.66 -60.99 -68.89
N ILE A 84 -42.36 -60.59 -67.82
CA ILE A 84 -43.35 -61.43 -67.15
C ILE A 84 -44.59 -61.56 -68.04
N ARG A 85 -44.61 -62.59 -68.90
CA ARG A 85 -45.78 -62.98 -69.72
C ARG A 85 -46.70 -63.98 -69.04
N GLU A 86 -46.40 -64.28 -67.78
CA GLU A 86 -47.14 -65.20 -66.93
C GLU A 86 -48.32 -64.48 -66.28
N GLN A 87 -49.36 -65.20 -65.86
CA GLN A 87 -50.56 -64.60 -65.26
C GLN A 87 -51.01 -65.38 -64.01
N GLY A 88 -51.91 -64.81 -63.21
CA GLY A 88 -52.42 -65.44 -61.99
C GLY A 88 -51.39 -65.49 -60.86
N THR A 89 -51.47 -66.51 -60.00
CA THR A 89 -50.66 -66.60 -58.76
C THR A 89 -49.15 -66.57 -59.00
N LEU A 90 -48.67 -67.19 -60.08
CA LEU A 90 -47.25 -67.20 -60.41
C LEU A 90 -46.77 -65.79 -60.80
N ALA A 91 -47.54 -65.04 -61.59
CA ALA A 91 -47.22 -63.64 -61.90
C ALA A 91 -47.23 -62.74 -60.66
N HIS A 92 -48.20 -62.94 -59.75
CA HIS A 92 -48.22 -62.23 -58.47
C HIS A 92 -46.96 -62.51 -57.64
N MET A 93 -46.47 -63.76 -57.62
CA MET A 93 -45.22 -64.12 -56.96
C MET A 93 -44.01 -63.40 -57.59
N LEU A 94 -43.90 -63.44 -58.93
CA LEU A 94 -42.82 -62.78 -59.68
C LEU A 94 -42.79 -61.26 -59.43
N HIS A 95 -43.95 -60.60 -59.53
CA HIS A 95 -44.08 -59.17 -59.22
C HIS A 95 -43.81 -58.86 -57.75
N SER A 96 -44.25 -59.71 -56.82
CA SER A 96 -44.00 -59.51 -55.39
C SER A 96 -42.51 -59.59 -55.05
N ILE A 97 -41.77 -60.47 -55.72
CA ILE A 97 -40.31 -60.60 -55.55
C ILE A 97 -39.60 -59.36 -56.09
N ASN A 98 -39.95 -58.89 -57.28
CA ASN A 98 -39.42 -57.61 -57.79
C ASN A 98 -39.74 -56.44 -56.84
N ASN A 99 -40.97 -56.35 -56.32
CA ASN A 99 -41.36 -55.30 -55.37
C ASN A 99 -40.53 -55.34 -54.08
N VAL A 100 -40.22 -56.54 -53.56
CA VAL A 100 -39.34 -56.68 -52.39
C VAL A 100 -37.93 -56.22 -52.73
N LEU A 101 -37.40 -56.60 -53.90
CA LEU A 101 -36.07 -56.17 -54.35
C LEU A 101 -35.99 -54.65 -54.56
N ASP A 102 -37.04 -54.02 -55.09
CA ASP A 102 -37.08 -52.56 -55.27
C ASP A 102 -37.07 -51.82 -53.92
N ILE A 103 -37.81 -52.31 -52.92
CA ILE A 103 -37.82 -51.71 -51.58
C ILE A 103 -36.48 -51.92 -50.87
N VAL A 104 -35.88 -53.11 -51.00
CA VAL A 104 -34.57 -53.41 -50.40
C VAL A 104 -33.47 -52.58 -51.07
N ASP A 105 -33.43 -52.48 -52.40
CA ASP A 105 -32.45 -51.68 -53.14
C ASP A 105 -32.57 -50.19 -52.78
N ALA A 106 -33.80 -49.64 -52.80
CA ALA A 106 -34.03 -48.25 -52.43
C ALA A 106 -33.57 -47.94 -50.99
N TYR A 107 -33.89 -48.81 -50.04
CA TYR A 107 -33.44 -48.66 -48.65
C TYR A 107 -31.92 -48.75 -48.50
N LEU A 108 -31.28 -49.75 -49.13
CA LEU A 108 -29.83 -49.92 -49.05
C LEU A 108 -29.09 -48.74 -49.70
N ARG A 109 -29.56 -48.28 -50.86
CA ARG A 109 -28.97 -47.15 -51.57
C ARG A 109 -29.08 -45.86 -50.77
N GLU A 110 -30.26 -45.54 -50.23
CA GLU A 110 -30.47 -44.33 -49.44
C GLU A 110 -29.73 -44.38 -48.09
N SER A 111 -29.78 -45.52 -47.39
CA SER A 111 -29.05 -45.68 -46.12
C SER A 111 -27.53 -45.62 -46.32
N ALA A 112 -26.99 -46.26 -47.35
CA ALA A 112 -25.57 -46.17 -47.67
C ALA A 112 -25.15 -44.73 -48.01
N ALA A 113 -25.92 -44.02 -48.84
CA ALA A 113 -25.61 -42.64 -49.20
C ALA A 113 -25.67 -41.69 -47.99
N SER A 114 -26.67 -41.86 -47.13
CA SER A 114 -26.81 -41.09 -45.89
C SER A 114 -25.66 -41.39 -44.92
N MET A 115 -25.34 -42.67 -44.69
CA MET A 115 -24.24 -43.08 -43.81
C MET A 115 -22.85 -42.68 -44.34
N GLN A 116 -22.64 -42.63 -45.66
CA GLN A 116 -21.41 -42.08 -46.25
C GLN A 116 -21.25 -40.58 -46.00
N CYS A 117 -22.36 -39.83 -45.99
CA CYS A 117 -22.34 -38.42 -45.59
C CYS A 117 -22.03 -38.29 -44.09
N VAL A 118 -22.66 -39.11 -43.23
CA VAL A 118 -22.37 -39.15 -41.78
C VAL A 118 -20.89 -39.49 -41.51
N ALA A 119 -20.32 -40.47 -42.22
CA ALA A 119 -18.91 -40.85 -42.08
C ALA A 119 -17.91 -39.77 -42.52
N ARG A 120 -18.38 -38.69 -43.14
CA ARG A 120 -17.58 -37.51 -43.53
C ARG A 120 -18.05 -36.25 -42.79
N ASP A 121 -18.69 -36.44 -41.63
CA ASP A 121 -19.24 -35.38 -40.77
C ASP A 121 -20.27 -34.46 -41.44
N LYS A 122 -20.90 -34.94 -42.53
CA LYS A 122 -21.92 -34.22 -43.30
C LYS A 122 -23.30 -34.72 -42.91
N LEU A 123 -23.91 -34.08 -41.92
CA LEU A 123 -25.21 -34.51 -41.36
C LEU A 123 -26.46 -33.94 -42.07
N TYR A 124 -26.33 -33.38 -43.28
CA TYR A 124 -27.46 -32.80 -44.00
C TYR A 124 -28.27 -33.81 -44.83
N ARG A 125 -27.70 -34.98 -45.16
CA ARG A 125 -28.35 -35.97 -46.05
C ARG A 125 -29.12 -37.01 -45.24
N LYS A 126 -30.45 -36.89 -45.28
CA LYS A 126 -31.40 -37.84 -44.68
C LYS A 126 -31.85 -38.89 -45.69
N ILE A 127 -32.26 -40.05 -45.19
CA ILE A 127 -32.93 -41.09 -45.98
C ILE A 127 -34.32 -40.59 -46.36
N ILE A 128 -34.68 -40.69 -47.64
CA ILE A 128 -36.01 -40.33 -48.12
C ILE A 128 -36.99 -41.46 -47.76
N PRO A 129 -38.02 -41.22 -46.92
CA PRO A 129 -38.92 -42.28 -46.45
C PRO A 129 -39.98 -42.69 -47.49
N THR A 130 -40.18 -41.88 -48.53
CA THR A 130 -41.22 -42.07 -49.54
C THR A 130 -41.03 -43.41 -50.27
N GLY A 131 -42.02 -44.29 -50.17
CA GLY A 131 -42.00 -45.62 -50.79
C GLY A 131 -41.56 -46.77 -49.87
N LEU A 132 -40.95 -46.46 -48.72
CA LEU A 132 -40.61 -47.45 -47.70
C LEU A 132 -41.84 -47.81 -46.84
N ARG A 133 -41.93 -49.07 -46.40
CA ARG A 133 -43.05 -49.56 -45.58
C ARG A 133 -42.56 -50.50 -44.47
N GLY A 134 -43.35 -50.63 -43.41
CA GLY A 134 -43.09 -51.56 -42.30
C GLY A 134 -41.71 -51.34 -41.66
N GLY A 135 -40.93 -52.43 -41.55
CA GLY A 135 -39.59 -52.40 -40.94
C GLY A 135 -38.59 -51.45 -41.62
N PHE A 136 -38.63 -51.30 -42.95
CA PHE A 136 -37.72 -50.40 -43.67
C PHE A 136 -37.99 -48.93 -43.36
N LEU A 137 -39.27 -48.54 -43.27
CA LEU A 137 -39.65 -47.17 -42.88
C LEU A 137 -39.23 -46.89 -41.43
N HIS A 138 -39.40 -47.86 -40.53
CA HIS A 138 -38.97 -47.72 -39.15
C HIS A 138 -37.47 -47.49 -39.03
N SER A 139 -36.65 -48.31 -39.70
CA SER A 139 -35.18 -48.16 -39.68
C SER A 139 -34.71 -46.85 -40.34
N ALA A 140 -35.33 -46.45 -41.46
CA ALA A 140 -35.04 -45.16 -42.10
C ALA A 140 -35.30 -43.97 -41.18
N ASN A 141 -36.43 -43.99 -40.46
CA ASN A 141 -36.77 -42.96 -39.48
C ASN A 141 -35.80 -42.96 -38.28
N LEU A 142 -35.36 -44.14 -37.82
CA LEU A 142 -34.39 -44.25 -36.73
C LEU A 142 -33.02 -43.67 -37.14
N ILE A 143 -32.55 -43.95 -38.36
CA ILE A 143 -31.32 -43.35 -38.90
C ILE A 143 -31.47 -41.83 -39.03
N ASN A 144 -32.59 -41.34 -39.57
CA ASN A 144 -32.86 -39.91 -39.65
C ASN A 144 -32.88 -39.23 -38.28
N ALA A 145 -33.53 -39.85 -37.28
CA ALA A 145 -33.55 -39.36 -35.91
C ALA A 145 -32.15 -39.35 -35.27
N ALA A 146 -31.32 -40.36 -35.55
CA ALA A 146 -29.93 -40.40 -35.11
C ALA A 146 -29.11 -39.27 -35.76
N ILE A 147 -29.31 -38.99 -37.05
CA ILE A 147 -28.67 -37.87 -37.76
C ILE A 147 -29.07 -36.53 -37.14
N ASP A 148 -30.35 -36.33 -36.85
CA ASP A 148 -30.85 -35.12 -36.18
C ASP A 148 -30.25 -34.95 -34.78
N HIS A 149 -30.17 -36.03 -34.01
CA HIS A 149 -29.55 -36.02 -32.69
C HIS A 149 -28.04 -35.72 -32.76
N MET A 150 -27.34 -36.27 -33.74
CA MET A 150 -25.92 -35.96 -33.98
C MET A 150 -25.72 -34.51 -34.40
N HIS A 151 -26.61 -33.96 -35.24
CA HIS A 151 -26.57 -32.57 -35.69
C HIS A 151 -26.77 -31.61 -34.51
N GLY A 152 -27.83 -31.82 -33.71
CA GLY A 152 -28.07 -31.01 -32.51
C GLY A 152 -26.93 -31.11 -31.48
N LYS A 153 -26.30 -32.29 -31.35
CA LYS A 153 -25.13 -32.45 -30.48
C LYS A 153 -23.93 -31.63 -30.97
N LEU A 154 -23.63 -31.65 -32.27
CA LEU A 154 -22.55 -30.83 -32.85
C LEU A 154 -22.82 -29.32 -32.68
N GLU A 155 -24.03 -28.86 -32.98
CA GLU A 155 -24.41 -27.45 -32.79
C GLU A 155 -24.29 -27.03 -31.32
N SER A 156 -24.79 -27.84 -30.39
CA SER A 156 -24.67 -27.56 -28.95
C SER A 156 -23.22 -27.54 -28.48
N SER A 157 -22.38 -28.43 -29.02
CA SER A 157 -20.94 -28.48 -28.71
C SER A 157 -20.22 -27.23 -29.22
N GLN A 158 -20.56 -26.74 -30.42
CA GLN A 158 -20.00 -25.51 -30.97
C GLN A 158 -20.43 -24.27 -30.17
N GLN A 159 -21.71 -24.20 -29.79
CA GLN A 159 -22.21 -23.11 -28.94
C GLN A 159 -21.52 -23.11 -27.56
N LEU A 160 -21.34 -24.28 -26.95
CA LEU A 160 -20.61 -24.43 -25.70
C LEU A 160 -19.15 -24.00 -25.84
N ALA A 161 -18.48 -24.41 -26.93
CA ALA A 161 -17.09 -24.02 -27.21
C ALA A 161 -16.95 -22.50 -27.40
N ASN A 162 -17.83 -21.86 -28.17
CA ASN A 162 -17.82 -20.41 -28.38
C ASN A 162 -18.11 -19.64 -27.08
N SER A 163 -19.07 -20.12 -26.27
CA SER A 163 -19.39 -19.50 -24.98
C SER A 163 -18.23 -19.66 -23.98
N PHE A 164 -17.57 -20.82 -23.99
CA PHE A 164 -16.37 -21.07 -23.19
C PHE A 164 -15.22 -20.14 -23.61
N GLU A 165 -14.92 -20.04 -24.92
CA GLU A 165 -13.90 -19.12 -25.45
C GLU A 165 -14.17 -17.68 -25.01
N GLY A 166 -15.39 -17.17 -25.23
CA GLY A 166 -15.74 -15.81 -24.85
C GLY A 166 -15.61 -15.56 -23.35
N SER A 167 -16.04 -16.52 -22.53
CA SER A 167 -15.93 -16.42 -21.06
C SER A 167 -14.48 -16.40 -20.60
N VAL A 168 -13.65 -17.30 -21.13
CA VAL A 168 -12.22 -17.36 -20.77
C VAL A 168 -11.47 -16.13 -21.27
N LYS A 169 -11.73 -15.65 -22.49
CA LYS A 169 -11.13 -14.40 -23.01
C LYS A 169 -11.47 -13.20 -22.15
N ASN A 170 -12.72 -13.07 -21.70
CA ASN A 170 -13.12 -12.00 -20.79
C ASN A 170 -12.38 -12.08 -19.44
N VAL A 171 -12.23 -13.27 -18.87
CA VAL A 171 -11.48 -13.47 -17.62
C VAL A 171 -10.00 -13.13 -17.80
N VAL A 172 -9.36 -13.63 -18.86
CA VAL A 172 -7.95 -13.35 -19.18
C VAL A 172 -7.73 -11.85 -19.37
N GLN A 173 -8.62 -11.15 -20.07
CA GLN A 173 -8.52 -9.70 -20.26
C GLN A 173 -8.70 -8.92 -18.96
N GLY A 174 -9.63 -9.35 -18.11
CA GLY A 174 -9.83 -8.76 -16.77
C GLY A 174 -8.58 -8.92 -15.90
N VAL A 175 -8.06 -10.14 -15.80
CA VAL A 175 -6.83 -10.43 -15.05
C VAL A 175 -5.63 -9.67 -15.61
N GLY A 176 -5.49 -9.56 -16.93
CA GLY A 176 -4.42 -8.78 -17.56
C GLY A 176 -4.48 -7.29 -17.18
N THR A 177 -5.68 -6.73 -17.10
CA THR A 177 -5.89 -5.34 -16.66
C THR A 177 -5.52 -5.15 -15.19
N ASP A 178 -5.96 -6.07 -14.32
CA ASP A 178 -5.67 -6.03 -12.89
C ASP A 178 -4.15 -6.17 -12.62
N VAL A 179 -3.49 -7.06 -13.37
CA VAL A 179 -2.03 -7.25 -13.30
C VAL A 179 -1.27 -5.99 -13.71
N GLN A 180 -1.68 -5.32 -14.78
CA GLN A 180 -1.04 -4.06 -15.19
C GLN A 180 -1.19 -3.00 -14.10
N ALA A 181 -2.38 -2.88 -13.51
CA ALA A 181 -2.60 -1.96 -12.39
C ALA A 181 -1.72 -2.30 -11.17
N MET A 182 -1.49 -3.59 -10.89
CA MET A 182 -0.56 -4.01 -9.83
C MET A 182 0.89 -3.64 -10.13
N LEU A 183 1.35 -3.77 -11.37
CA LEU A 183 2.71 -3.38 -11.78
C LEU A 183 2.91 -1.87 -11.63
N ASP A 184 1.95 -1.07 -12.10
CA ASP A 184 1.98 0.38 -11.99
C ASP A 184 1.99 0.82 -10.51
N GLN A 185 1.17 0.17 -9.68
CA GLN A 185 1.10 0.44 -8.25
C GLN A 185 2.41 0.06 -7.53
N ALA A 186 3.04 -1.07 -7.87
CA ALA A 186 4.31 -1.48 -7.27
C ALA A 186 5.45 -0.50 -7.62
N GLN A 187 5.47 0.02 -8.85
CA GLN A 187 6.43 1.06 -9.26
C GLN A 187 6.18 2.38 -8.51
N ALA A 188 4.93 2.81 -8.39
CA ALA A 188 4.58 4.02 -7.64
C ALA A 188 4.96 3.91 -6.16
N VAL A 189 4.72 2.75 -5.54
CA VAL A 189 5.14 2.47 -4.16
C VAL A 189 6.65 2.54 -4.02
N SER A 190 7.41 1.94 -4.95
CA SER A 190 8.88 1.98 -4.95
C SER A 190 9.41 3.42 -5.02
N ALA A 191 8.86 4.25 -5.91
CA ALA A 191 9.25 5.66 -6.03
C ALA A 191 8.98 6.45 -4.73
N ASN A 192 7.81 6.22 -4.10
CA ASN A 192 7.46 6.85 -2.82
C ASN A 192 8.40 6.42 -1.67
N LEU A 193 8.83 5.15 -1.68
CA LEU A 193 9.76 4.61 -0.68
C LEU A 193 11.17 5.19 -0.86
N GLU A 194 11.65 5.36 -2.09
CA GLU A 194 12.90 6.05 -2.38
C GLU A 194 12.89 7.50 -1.87
N GLU A 195 11.78 8.23 -2.11
CA GLU A 195 11.61 9.59 -1.60
C GLU A 195 11.55 9.64 -0.06
N THR A 196 10.86 8.68 0.56
CA THR A 196 10.79 8.54 2.03
C THR A 196 12.17 8.25 2.62
N SER A 197 12.97 7.39 1.97
CA SER A 197 14.35 7.07 2.37
C SER A 197 15.26 8.30 2.30
N ARG A 198 15.18 9.05 1.20
CA ARG A 198 15.91 10.31 1.03
C ARG A 198 15.55 11.33 2.10
N SER A 199 14.24 11.50 2.36
CA SER A 199 13.75 12.42 3.39
C SER A 199 14.19 11.99 4.79
N SER A 200 14.16 10.70 5.09
CA SER A 200 14.63 10.14 6.36
C SER A 200 16.11 10.44 6.59
N THR A 201 16.94 10.32 5.55
CA THR A 201 18.37 10.68 5.61
C THR A 201 18.57 12.16 5.96
N VAL A 202 17.80 13.05 5.33
CA VAL A 202 17.85 14.51 5.63
C VAL A 202 17.45 14.78 7.07
N VAL A 203 16.39 14.14 7.57
CA VAL A 203 15.94 14.32 8.96
C VAL A 203 16.95 13.76 9.95
N ALA A 204 17.58 12.61 9.68
CA ALA A 204 18.66 12.07 10.51
C ALA A 204 19.82 13.08 10.64
N GLN A 205 20.27 13.66 9.54
CA GLN A 205 21.34 14.66 9.54
C GLN A 205 20.96 15.93 10.31
N ALA A 206 19.70 16.38 10.19
CA ALA A 206 19.18 17.50 10.95
C ALA A 206 19.12 17.20 12.45
N ALA A 207 18.70 15.98 12.84
CA ALA A 207 18.66 15.54 14.22
C ALA A 207 20.07 15.45 14.84
N GLU A 208 21.06 14.96 14.09
CA GLU A 208 22.46 14.92 14.52
C GLU A 208 23.04 16.33 14.72
N SER A 209 22.76 17.24 13.78
CA SER A 209 23.14 18.65 13.92
C SER A 209 22.47 19.32 15.13
N ALA A 210 21.19 19.04 15.36
CA ALA A 210 20.46 19.53 16.52
C ALA A 210 21.04 18.98 17.83
N ALA A 211 21.44 17.71 17.87
CA ALA A 211 22.11 17.12 19.04
C ALA A 211 23.44 17.82 19.36
N GLY A 212 24.25 18.13 18.35
CA GLY A 212 25.48 18.92 18.53
C GLY A 212 25.22 20.33 19.05
N ASN A 213 24.19 21.00 18.52
CA ASN A 213 23.78 22.33 19.00
C ASN A 213 23.32 22.27 20.47
N VAL A 214 22.53 21.26 20.85
CA VAL A 214 22.10 21.07 22.23
C VAL A 214 23.29 20.82 23.17
N GLN A 215 24.27 20.01 22.77
CA GLN A 215 25.51 19.85 23.55
C GLN A 215 26.28 21.16 23.74
N THR A 216 26.29 22.02 22.72
CA THR A 216 26.94 23.33 22.80
C THR A 216 26.23 24.25 23.80
N VAL A 217 24.89 24.26 23.78
CA VAL A 217 24.10 25.02 24.76
C VAL A 217 24.24 24.45 26.17
N ALA A 218 24.36 23.13 26.32
CA ALA A 218 24.63 22.48 27.61
C ALA A 218 25.95 22.99 28.22
N ALA A 219 27.03 22.96 27.43
CA ALA A 219 28.33 23.47 27.85
C ALA A 219 28.29 24.97 28.21
N ALA A 220 27.58 25.78 27.41
CA ALA A 220 27.40 27.20 27.71
C ALA A 220 26.60 27.45 29.00
N ALA A 221 25.60 26.62 29.29
CA ALA A 221 24.83 26.70 30.54
C ALA A 221 25.68 26.31 31.77
N GLU A 222 26.54 25.30 31.65
CA GLU A 222 27.51 24.93 32.69
C GLU A 222 28.51 26.06 32.96
N GLU A 223 29.05 26.68 31.90
CA GLU A 223 29.97 27.83 32.02
C GLU A 223 29.28 29.04 32.66
N LEU A 224 28.03 29.34 32.28
CA LEU A 224 27.21 30.37 32.91
C LEU A 224 26.97 30.08 34.40
N ALA A 225 26.66 28.84 34.77
CA ALA A 225 26.47 28.45 36.17
C ALA A 225 27.74 28.68 36.99
N ALA A 226 28.92 28.33 36.45
CA ALA A 226 30.20 28.59 37.09
C ALA A 226 30.47 30.11 37.24
N SER A 227 30.21 30.90 36.19
CA SER A 227 30.35 32.35 36.21
C SER A 227 29.43 33.02 37.24
N ILE A 228 28.17 32.61 37.31
CA ILE A 228 27.19 33.08 38.30
C ILE A 228 27.66 32.77 39.72
N SER A 229 28.19 31.57 39.97
CA SER A 229 28.74 31.21 41.28
C SER A 229 29.94 32.08 41.68
N GLU A 230 30.81 32.43 40.73
CA GLU A 230 31.95 33.31 40.98
C GLU A 230 31.50 34.75 41.23
N VAL A 231 30.53 35.27 40.47
CA VAL A 231 29.93 36.58 40.72
C VAL A 231 29.29 36.62 42.10
N ARG A 232 28.54 35.58 42.51
CA ARG A 232 27.97 35.47 43.86
C ARG A 232 29.06 35.57 44.93
N ARG A 233 30.18 34.86 44.75
CA ARG A 233 31.33 34.92 45.67
C ARG A 233 31.93 36.32 45.75
N GLN A 234 32.10 37.01 44.62
CA GLN A 234 32.65 38.36 44.58
C GLN A 234 31.72 39.40 45.21
N VAL A 235 30.40 39.28 45.02
CA VAL A 235 29.40 40.16 45.66
C VAL A 235 29.39 40.00 47.17
N ALA A 236 29.45 38.75 47.67
CA ALA A 236 29.56 38.48 49.10
C ALA A 236 30.85 39.10 49.68
N GLN A 237 31.98 38.98 48.96
CA GLN A 237 33.24 39.61 49.37
C GLN A 237 33.15 41.14 49.39
N SER A 238 32.54 41.76 48.38
CA SER A 238 32.32 43.22 48.33
C SER A 238 31.47 43.72 49.48
N THR A 239 30.44 42.96 49.87
CA THR A 239 29.58 43.27 51.02
C THR A 239 30.38 43.28 52.33
N VAL A 240 31.26 42.30 52.53
CA VAL A 240 32.16 42.26 53.70
C VAL A 240 33.14 43.44 53.70
N ILE A 241 33.71 43.80 52.54
CA ILE A 241 34.62 44.94 52.41
C ILE A 241 33.89 46.26 52.74
N ALA A 242 32.68 46.45 52.22
CA ALA A 242 31.85 47.62 52.52
C ALA A 242 31.55 47.73 54.02
N GLN A 243 31.15 46.63 54.67
CA GLN A 243 30.89 46.60 56.12
C GLN A 243 32.12 47.00 56.94
N ASN A 244 33.30 46.50 56.56
CA ASN A 244 34.57 46.87 57.20
C ASN A 244 34.88 48.36 56.98
N ALA A 245 34.67 48.88 55.78
CA ALA A 245 34.91 50.29 55.46
C ALA A 245 33.98 51.24 56.24
N VAL A 246 32.71 50.89 56.46
CA VAL A 246 31.80 51.64 57.35
C VAL A 246 32.37 51.69 58.77
N THR A 247 32.87 50.56 59.27
CA THR A 247 33.45 50.46 60.61
C THR A 247 34.69 51.35 60.75
N GLU A 248 35.59 51.34 59.76
CA GLU A 248 36.78 52.19 59.78
C GLU A 248 36.46 53.69 59.61
N ALA A 249 35.48 54.04 58.77
CA ALA A 249 34.99 55.42 58.66
C ALA A 249 34.40 55.93 59.99
N SER A 250 33.66 55.07 60.71
CA SER A 250 33.12 55.39 62.04
C SER A 250 34.23 55.67 63.06
N LYS A 251 35.27 54.82 63.11
CA LYS A 251 36.45 55.04 63.98
C LYS A 251 37.19 56.33 63.63
N ALA A 252 37.38 56.61 62.34
CA ALA A 252 38.03 57.84 61.89
C ALA A 252 37.23 59.08 62.33
N ASN A 253 35.89 59.03 62.21
CA ASN A 253 35.01 60.09 62.67
C ASN A 253 35.13 60.33 64.19
N GLU A 254 35.23 59.26 64.98
CA GLU A 254 35.42 59.36 66.44
C GLU A 254 36.77 60.00 66.81
N MET A 255 37.86 59.57 66.16
CA MET A 255 39.20 60.14 66.39
C MET A 255 39.26 61.64 66.04
N ILE A 256 38.65 62.03 64.93
CA ILE A 256 38.60 63.44 64.49
C ILE A 256 37.67 64.27 65.41
N GLY A 257 36.57 63.69 65.89
CA GLY A 257 35.74 64.30 66.93
C GLY A 257 36.53 64.58 68.21
N GLY A 258 37.39 63.64 68.62
CA GLY A 258 38.32 63.83 69.73
C GLY A 258 39.33 64.97 69.50
N LEU A 259 39.90 65.07 68.31
CA LEU A 259 40.79 66.18 67.92
C LEU A 259 40.07 67.54 67.96
N SER A 260 38.84 67.61 67.48
CA SER A 260 38.02 68.82 67.51
C SER A 260 37.77 69.29 68.96
N SER A 261 37.43 68.35 69.85
CA SER A 261 37.26 68.62 71.27
C SER A 261 38.56 69.11 71.94
N ALA A 262 39.70 68.47 71.64
CA ALA A 262 41.00 68.87 72.15
C ALA A 262 41.40 70.27 71.67
N ALA A 263 41.18 70.59 70.39
CA ALA A 263 41.44 71.92 69.83
C ALA A 263 40.55 72.99 70.49
N GLY A 264 39.28 72.69 70.78
CA GLY A 264 38.38 73.56 71.55
C GLY A 264 38.93 73.90 72.93
N ARG A 265 39.38 72.88 73.68
CA ARG A 265 40.00 73.08 75.00
C ARG A 265 41.29 73.90 74.94
N ILE A 266 42.11 73.73 73.90
CA ILE A 266 43.30 74.57 73.70
C ILE A 266 42.88 76.02 73.45
N GLY A 267 41.85 76.25 72.64
CA GLY A 267 41.29 77.58 72.40
C GLY A 267 40.86 78.28 73.69
N GLU A 268 40.16 77.57 74.59
CA GLU A 268 39.77 78.10 75.91
C GLU A 268 40.99 78.51 76.77
N VAL A 269 42.04 77.68 76.80
CA VAL A 269 43.27 77.97 77.55
C VAL A 269 44.02 79.17 76.95
N VAL A 270 44.08 79.27 75.63
CA VAL A 270 44.76 80.38 74.95
C VAL A 270 44.01 81.70 75.17
N GLN A 271 42.66 81.67 75.20
CA GLN A 271 41.85 82.83 75.56
C GLN A 271 42.18 83.30 76.98
N LEU A 272 42.26 82.38 77.95
CA LEU A 272 42.66 82.71 79.32
C LEU A 272 44.07 83.32 79.38
N ILE A 273 45.03 82.81 78.59
CA ILE A 273 46.38 83.39 78.50
C ILE A 273 46.32 84.83 77.97
N ASN A 274 45.50 85.08 76.95
CA ASN A 274 45.33 86.42 76.38
C ASN A 274 44.72 87.40 77.42
N ASP A 275 43.75 86.93 78.20
CA ASP A 275 43.14 87.71 79.28
C ASP A 275 44.17 88.03 80.38
N ILE A 276 44.98 87.05 80.78
CA ILE A 276 46.09 87.23 81.75
C ILE A 276 47.13 88.21 81.21
N ALA A 277 47.51 88.11 79.93
CA ALA A 277 48.46 89.01 79.30
C ALA A 277 47.93 90.46 79.27
N SER A 278 46.66 90.64 78.93
CA SER A 278 45.98 91.94 78.95
C SER A 278 45.94 92.54 80.35
N GLN A 279 45.62 91.73 81.36
CA GLN A 279 45.60 92.14 82.76
C GLN A 279 47.01 92.49 83.27
N THR A 280 48.03 91.72 82.87
CA THR A 280 49.44 91.97 83.18
C THR A 280 49.93 93.26 82.54
N ASN A 281 49.54 93.54 81.29
CA ASN A 281 49.85 94.80 80.61
C ASN A 281 49.23 96.00 81.33
N LEU A 282 47.98 95.88 81.82
CA LEU A 282 47.34 96.92 82.64
C LEU A 282 48.04 97.13 83.99
N LEU A 283 48.43 96.05 84.68
CA LEU A 283 49.20 96.12 85.93
C LEU A 283 50.57 96.79 85.71
N ALA A 284 51.27 96.42 84.64
CA ALA A 284 52.55 97.00 84.27
C ALA A 284 52.41 98.49 83.91
N LEU A 285 51.34 98.88 83.20
CA LEU A 285 51.04 100.28 82.92
C LEU A 285 50.83 101.09 84.20
N ASN A 286 50.04 100.56 85.14
CA ASN A 286 49.83 101.19 86.45
C ASN A 286 51.16 101.34 87.22
N ALA A 287 52.03 100.32 87.17
CA ALA A 287 53.35 100.37 87.77
C ALA A 287 54.26 101.42 87.10
N THR A 288 54.22 101.57 85.77
CA THR A 288 54.95 102.62 85.05
C THR A 288 54.46 104.02 85.45
N ILE A 289 53.14 104.20 85.63
CA ILE A 289 52.55 105.47 86.09
C ILE A 289 53.06 105.81 87.50
N GLU A 290 53.03 104.86 88.43
CA GLU A 290 53.47 105.09 89.81
C GLU A 290 55.00 105.31 89.89
N ALA A 291 55.77 104.60 89.05
CA ALA A 291 57.21 104.82 88.93
C ALA A 291 57.55 106.23 88.39
N ALA A 292 56.78 106.74 87.42
CA ALA A 292 56.92 108.12 86.94
C ALA A 292 56.56 109.14 88.03
N ARG A 293 55.58 108.82 88.88
CA ARG A 293 55.15 109.64 90.02
C ARG A 293 56.22 109.76 91.11
N ALA A 294 57.04 108.71 91.30
CA ALA A 294 58.14 108.67 92.26
C ALA A 294 59.41 109.41 91.79
N GLY A 295 59.45 109.97 90.57
CA GLY A 295 60.57 110.77 90.06
C GLY A 295 61.88 109.99 89.92
N GLU A 296 63.01 110.57 90.35
CA GLU A 296 64.35 109.94 90.25
C GLU A 296 64.45 108.59 91.01
N ALA A 297 63.72 108.45 92.13
CA ALA A 297 63.72 107.22 92.93
C ALA A 297 63.00 106.04 92.25
N GLY A 298 62.12 106.32 91.27
CA GLY A 298 61.32 105.32 90.55
C GLY A 298 61.98 104.75 89.29
N LYS A 299 63.14 105.27 88.86
CA LYS A 299 63.76 104.90 87.56
C LYS A 299 63.99 103.41 87.37
N GLY A 300 64.51 102.71 88.38
CA GLY A 300 64.73 101.26 88.31
C GLY A 300 63.41 100.47 88.20
N PHE A 301 62.37 100.92 88.91
CA PHE A 301 61.04 100.32 88.86
C PHE A 301 60.34 100.58 87.51
N ALA A 302 60.55 101.76 86.92
CA ALA A 302 60.03 102.10 85.59
C ALA A 302 60.61 101.20 84.49
N VAL A 303 61.89 100.83 84.58
CA VAL A 303 62.53 99.88 83.64
C VAL A 303 61.89 98.50 83.74
N VAL A 304 61.72 97.98 84.95
CA VAL A 304 61.07 96.67 85.17
C VAL A 304 59.61 96.69 84.71
N ALA A 305 58.85 97.74 85.05
CA ALA A 305 57.46 97.88 84.62
C ALA A 305 57.33 97.94 83.09
N ASN A 306 58.23 98.64 82.39
CA ASN A 306 58.26 98.65 80.94
C ASN A 306 58.64 97.29 80.33
N GLU A 307 59.56 96.55 80.95
CA GLU A 307 59.92 95.19 80.52
C GLU A 307 58.73 94.23 80.67
N VAL A 308 58.05 94.26 81.82
CA VAL A 308 56.83 93.46 82.06
C VAL A 308 55.73 93.83 81.05
N LYS A 309 55.56 95.13 80.77
CA LYS A 309 54.63 95.61 79.74
C LYS A 309 54.99 95.08 78.35
N HIS A 310 56.28 95.03 78.02
CA HIS A 310 56.75 94.50 76.74
C HIS A 310 56.46 92.99 76.62
N LEU A 311 56.82 92.20 77.65
CA LEU A 311 56.54 90.76 77.71
C LEU A 311 55.03 90.47 77.64
N ALA A 312 54.20 91.26 78.32
CA ALA A 312 52.75 91.11 78.27
C ALA A 312 52.19 91.33 76.86
N ASN A 313 52.65 92.36 76.14
CA ASN A 313 52.25 92.59 74.75
C ASN A 313 52.75 91.49 73.80
N GLN A 314 53.98 91.00 74.00
CA GLN A 314 54.49 89.84 73.24
C GLN A 314 53.66 88.59 73.50
N THR A 315 53.24 88.36 74.75
CA THR A 315 52.40 87.22 75.14
C THR A 315 51.02 87.32 74.51
N ALA A 316 50.38 88.48 74.54
CA ALA A 316 49.08 88.71 73.90
C ALA A 316 49.15 88.45 72.39
N LYS A 317 50.19 88.97 71.73
CA LYS A 317 50.40 88.75 70.30
C LYS A 317 50.63 87.26 69.97
N ALA A 318 51.45 86.56 70.75
CA ALA A 318 51.65 85.13 70.58
C ALA A 318 50.35 84.33 70.83
N ALA A 319 49.53 84.74 71.81
CA ALA A 319 48.23 84.13 72.05
C ALA A 319 47.28 84.34 70.86
N GLU A 320 47.22 85.54 70.27
CA GLU A 320 46.44 85.81 69.06
C GLU A 320 46.87 84.93 67.86
N GLU A 321 48.18 84.77 67.64
CA GLU A 321 48.72 83.88 66.61
C GLU A 321 48.29 82.42 66.85
N ILE A 322 48.30 81.95 68.11
CA ILE A 322 47.83 80.61 68.46
C ILE A 322 46.32 80.48 68.25
N VAL A 323 45.50 81.49 68.56
CA VAL A 323 44.04 81.46 68.30
C VAL A 323 43.78 81.27 66.80
N GLN A 324 44.49 81.99 65.93
CA GLN A 324 44.36 81.82 64.47
C GLN A 324 44.75 80.40 64.03
N LEU A 325 45.81 79.84 64.62
CA LEU A 325 46.25 78.48 64.31
C LEU A 325 45.22 77.43 64.75
N ILE A 326 44.66 77.59 65.96
CA ILE A 326 43.60 76.71 66.48
C ILE A 326 42.32 76.81 65.65
N GLY A 327 41.91 78.01 65.23
CA GLY A 327 40.78 78.16 64.32
C GLY A 327 41.00 77.47 62.98
N SER A 328 42.23 77.54 62.43
CA SER A 328 42.60 76.81 61.21
C SER A 328 42.54 75.29 61.41
N VAL A 329 43.04 74.78 62.55
CA VAL A 329 42.94 73.36 62.91
C VAL A 329 41.49 72.93 63.03
N GLN A 330 40.65 73.68 63.74
CA GLN A 330 39.22 73.38 63.88
C GLN A 330 38.50 73.33 62.53
N GLY A 331 38.78 74.30 61.64
CA GLY A 331 38.25 74.32 60.28
C GLY A 331 38.64 73.08 59.50
N ALA A 332 39.93 72.73 59.46
CA ALA A 332 40.42 71.53 58.78
C ALA A 332 39.82 70.24 59.38
N THR A 333 39.60 70.21 60.70
CA THR A 333 38.97 69.08 61.40
C THR A 333 37.50 68.92 60.98
N SER A 334 36.75 70.03 60.88
CA SER A 334 35.37 70.04 60.40
C SER A 334 35.25 69.57 58.95
N ASP A 335 36.14 70.04 58.08
CA ASP A 335 36.19 69.60 56.68
C ASP A 335 36.47 68.10 56.56
N ALA A 336 37.36 67.57 57.41
CA ALA A 336 37.66 66.16 57.47
C ALA A 336 36.45 65.32 57.94
N VAL A 337 35.69 65.76 58.95
CA VAL A 337 34.43 65.12 59.37
C VAL A 337 33.44 65.06 58.20
N GLY A 338 33.24 66.18 57.50
CA GLY A 338 32.36 66.22 56.34
C GLY A 338 32.82 65.29 55.20
N GLY A 339 34.14 65.17 55.01
CA GLY A 339 34.74 64.22 54.08
C GLY A 339 34.44 62.77 54.45
N ILE A 340 34.61 62.39 55.72
CA ILE A 340 34.34 61.04 56.22
C ILE A 340 32.86 60.69 56.11
N GLN A 341 31.95 61.62 56.42
CA GLN A 341 30.50 61.40 56.28
C GLN A 341 30.10 61.12 54.82
N ARG A 342 30.68 61.84 53.86
CA ARG A 342 30.45 61.55 52.43
C ARG A 342 30.96 60.16 52.05
N ILE A 343 32.16 59.78 52.52
CA ILE A 343 32.71 58.44 52.30
C ILE A 343 31.78 57.36 52.88
N ALA A 344 31.29 57.55 54.11
CA ALA A 344 30.36 56.62 54.74
C ALA A 344 29.04 56.47 53.95
N SER A 345 28.49 57.58 53.43
CA SER A 345 27.31 57.56 52.56
C SER A 345 27.56 56.76 51.28
N THR A 346 28.67 57.01 50.59
CA THR A 346 29.05 56.26 49.38
C THR A 346 29.23 54.76 49.65
N ILE A 347 29.79 54.39 50.81
CA ILE A 347 29.90 52.96 51.19
C ILE A 347 28.51 52.35 51.46
N GLY A 348 27.59 53.10 52.05
CA GLY A 348 26.19 52.67 52.20
C GLY A 348 25.51 52.39 50.86
N GLU A 349 25.70 53.27 49.88
CA GLU A 349 25.21 53.06 48.51
C GLU A 349 25.81 51.79 47.87
N ILE A 350 27.11 51.52 48.09
CA ILE A 350 27.77 50.30 47.60
C ILE A 350 27.17 49.04 48.24
N HIS A 351 26.85 49.09 49.54
CA HIS A 351 26.19 47.97 50.24
C HIS A 351 24.81 47.67 49.64
N ASP A 352 23.98 48.70 49.45
CA ASP A 352 22.63 48.54 48.90
C ASP A 352 22.66 48.04 47.45
N LEU A 353 23.61 48.53 46.64
CA LEU A 353 23.82 48.04 45.28
C LEU A 353 24.25 46.56 45.27
N SER A 354 25.10 46.15 46.21
CA SER A 354 25.56 44.75 46.34
C SER A 354 24.39 43.82 46.66
N ALA A 355 23.47 44.23 47.54
CA ALA A 355 22.24 43.48 47.83
C ALA A 355 21.34 43.34 46.59
N GLY A 356 21.22 44.41 45.78
CA GLY A 356 20.50 44.36 44.50
C GLY A 356 21.11 43.37 43.51
N ILE A 357 22.44 43.32 43.41
CA ILE A 357 23.15 42.37 42.56
C ILE A 357 22.94 40.94 43.05
N GLU A 358 22.96 40.69 44.37
CA GLU A 358 22.72 39.35 44.94
C GLU A 358 21.36 38.79 44.50
N SER A 359 20.30 39.61 44.56
CA SER A 359 18.97 39.21 44.08
C SER A 359 18.96 38.89 42.58
N ALA A 360 19.67 39.67 41.76
CA ALA A 360 19.75 39.45 40.32
C ALA A 360 20.53 38.16 40.00
N VAL A 361 21.62 37.89 40.73
CA VAL A 361 22.43 36.68 40.62
C VAL A 361 21.61 35.44 40.98
N GLU A 362 20.77 35.51 42.00
CA GLU A 362 19.87 34.41 42.35
C GLU A 362 18.84 34.11 41.25
N GLN A 363 18.23 35.15 40.68
CA GLN A 363 17.32 34.99 39.53
C GLN A 363 18.02 34.39 38.31
N GLN A 364 19.25 34.85 38.00
CA GLN A 364 20.06 34.28 36.93
C GLN A 364 20.43 32.82 37.17
N SER A 365 20.70 32.44 38.43
CA SER A 365 20.98 31.06 38.81
C SER A 365 19.78 30.15 38.51
N GLN A 366 18.57 30.61 38.84
CA GLN A 366 17.33 29.86 38.57
C GLN A 366 17.08 29.72 37.07
N ALA A 367 17.19 30.82 36.31
CA ALA A 367 17.03 30.79 34.85
C ALA A 367 18.05 29.87 34.18
N THR A 368 19.31 29.89 34.60
CA THR A 368 20.35 28.99 34.08
C THR A 368 20.04 27.52 34.38
N SER A 369 19.50 27.22 35.57
CA SER A 369 19.06 25.87 35.92
C SER A 369 17.88 25.40 35.06
N GLU A 370 16.94 26.28 34.72
CA GLU A 370 15.83 25.96 33.82
C GLU A 370 16.31 25.73 32.37
N ILE A 371 17.30 26.50 31.92
CA ILE A 371 17.96 26.28 30.62
C ILE A 371 18.60 24.90 30.60
N ALA A 372 19.39 24.53 31.61
CA ALA A 372 20.02 23.21 31.69
C ALA A 372 18.98 22.07 31.59
N ARG A 373 17.86 22.19 32.32
CA ARG A 373 16.76 21.22 32.26
C ARG A 373 16.10 21.15 30.88
N SER A 374 15.91 22.31 30.24
CA SER A 374 15.32 22.39 28.88
C SER A 374 16.24 21.77 27.83
N VAL A 375 17.56 21.95 27.99
CA VAL A 375 18.60 21.33 27.16
C VAL A 375 18.58 19.80 27.30
N GLU A 376 18.47 19.27 28.52
CA GLU A 376 18.36 17.81 28.74
C GLU A 376 17.12 17.23 28.04
N GLN A 377 15.97 17.90 28.14
CA GLN A 377 14.75 17.50 27.46
C GLN A 377 14.92 17.56 25.94
N ALA A 378 15.52 18.62 25.40
CA ALA A 378 15.83 18.74 23.98
C ALA A 378 16.78 17.63 23.50
N ALA A 379 17.80 17.29 24.30
CA ALA A 379 18.74 16.20 24.00
C ALA A 379 18.07 14.83 23.99
N SER A 380 17.08 14.60 24.84
CA SER A 380 16.24 13.39 24.79
C SER A 380 15.40 13.39 23.52
N GLY A 381 14.73 14.50 23.20
CA GLY A 381 13.90 14.61 22.01
C GLY A 381 14.68 14.39 20.70
N THR A 382 15.92 14.90 20.60
CA THR A 382 16.76 14.63 19.42
C THR A 382 17.17 13.16 19.30
N ARG A 383 17.42 12.48 20.43
CA ARG A 383 17.68 11.03 20.45
C ARG A 383 16.46 10.22 20.01
N ASP A 384 15.28 10.58 20.48
CA ASP A 384 14.03 9.91 20.11
C ASP A 384 13.76 10.07 18.60
N VAL A 385 13.95 11.27 18.05
CA VAL A 385 13.86 11.51 16.60
C VAL A 385 14.83 10.62 15.83
N SER A 386 16.09 10.54 16.24
CA SER A 386 17.08 9.65 15.59
C SER A 386 16.67 8.18 15.63
N SER A 387 16.11 7.71 16.76
CA SER A 387 15.59 6.35 16.89
C SER A 387 14.42 6.08 15.96
N HIS A 388 13.44 7.00 15.90
CA HIS A 388 12.29 6.89 15.02
C HIS A 388 12.68 6.93 13.54
N ILE A 389 13.68 7.73 13.16
CA ILE A 389 14.21 7.70 11.79
C ILE A 389 14.84 6.35 11.46
N ALA A 390 15.59 5.73 12.38
CA ALA A 390 16.14 4.40 12.18
C ALA A 390 15.04 3.31 12.06
N GLU A 391 13.91 3.47 12.73
CA GLU A 391 12.71 2.63 12.56
C GLU A 391 12.06 2.84 11.19
N ILE A 392 11.88 4.09 10.77
CA ILE A 392 11.32 4.44 9.46
C ILE A 392 12.21 3.89 8.34
N THR A 393 13.53 4.05 8.41
CA THR A 393 14.46 3.51 7.42
C THR A 393 14.34 1.99 7.29
N ARG A 394 14.20 1.26 8.41
CA ARG A 394 13.96 -0.19 8.38
C ARG A 394 12.62 -0.53 7.75
N ALA A 395 11.53 0.12 8.16
CA ALA A 395 10.20 -0.10 7.59
C ALA A 395 10.15 0.22 6.09
N THR A 396 10.84 1.27 5.64
CA THR A 396 10.99 1.61 4.22
C THR A 396 11.73 0.50 3.46
N SER A 397 12.80 -0.05 4.03
CA SER A 397 13.53 -1.19 3.44
C SER A 397 12.64 -2.43 3.32
N ASP A 398 11.90 -2.78 4.36
CA ASP A 398 11.00 -3.95 4.35
C ASP A 398 9.88 -3.77 3.31
N ASN A 399 9.30 -2.56 3.24
CA ASN A 399 8.30 -2.23 2.23
C ASN A 399 8.86 -2.23 0.81
N GLN A 400 10.14 -1.86 0.63
CA GLN A 400 10.79 -1.91 -0.68
C GLN A 400 10.94 -3.35 -1.16
N SER A 401 11.32 -4.26 -0.27
CA SER A 401 11.33 -5.70 -0.55
C SER A 401 9.95 -6.22 -0.90
N ALA A 402 8.92 -5.86 -0.12
CA ALA A 402 7.54 -6.27 -0.39
C ALA A 402 7.00 -5.74 -1.73
N ALA A 403 7.33 -4.49 -2.09
CA ALA A 403 6.97 -3.92 -3.39
C ALA A 403 7.65 -4.66 -4.54
N ASN A 404 8.90 -5.07 -4.37
CA ASN A 404 9.63 -5.88 -5.35
C ASN A 404 9.03 -7.29 -5.50
N ASP A 405 8.67 -7.94 -4.39
CA ASP A 405 8.00 -9.24 -4.42
C ASP A 405 6.63 -9.16 -5.12
N LEU A 406 5.88 -8.08 -4.88
CA LEU A 406 4.62 -7.81 -5.56
C LEU A 406 4.82 -7.60 -7.08
N PHE A 407 5.87 -6.87 -7.46
CA PHE A 407 6.22 -6.65 -8.86
C PHE A 407 6.54 -7.97 -9.58
N GLU A 408 7.38 -8.81 -8.99
CA GLU A 408 7.72 -10.13 -9.56
C GLU A 408 6.50 -11.07 -9.60
N ALA A 409 5.64 -11.05 -8.59
CA ALA A 409 4.40 -11.83 -8.58
C ALA A 409 3.42 -11.38 -9.68
N ALA A 410 3.25 -10.07 -9.86
CA ALA A 410 2.41 -9.51 -10.91
C ALA A 410 2.97 -9.86 -12.30
N LYS A 411 4.28 -9.74 -12.49
CA LYS A 411 4.96 -10.15 -13.73
C LYS A 411 4.77 -11.65 -14.02
N GLY A 412 4.94 -12.52 -13.04
CA GLY A 412 4.68 -13.95 -13.20
C GLY A 412 3.21 -14.26 -13.50
N LEU A 413 2.26 -13.48 -12.98
CA LEU A 413 0.85 -13.62 -13.31
C LEU A 413 0.54 -13.13 -14.74
N HIS A 414 1.21 -12.08 -15.20
CA HIS A 414 1.13 -11.60 -16.59
C HIS A 414 1.52 -12.72 -17.57
N GLU A 415 2.70 -13.33 -17.37
CA GLU A 415 3.19 -14.43 -18.21
C GLU A 415 2.24 -15.65 -18.23
N LYS A 416 1.66 -16.00 -17.08
CA LYS A 416 0.67 -17.09 -17.00
C LYS A 416 -0.63 -16.75 -17.72
N THR A 417 -1.06 -15.49 -17.68
CA THR A 417 -2.26 -14.99 -18.35
C THR A 417 -2.08 -15.02 -19.86
N ASP A 418 -0.92 -14.57 -20.37
CA ASP A 418 -0.55 -14.67 -21.77
C ASP A 418 -0.48 -16.12 -22.26
N HIS A 419 0.10 -17.01 -21.46
CA HIS A 419 0.15 -18.44 -21.79
C HIS A 419 -1.25 -19.08 -21.84
N LEU A 420 -2.15 -18.71 -20.92
CA LEU A 420 -3.53 -19.18 -20.93
C LEU A 420 -4.28 -18.67 -22.16
N ALA A 421 -4.12 -17.39 -22.52
CA ALA A 421 -4.69 -16.80 -23.73
C ALA A 421 -4.28 -17.59 -24.98
N GLY A 422 -2.97 -17.82 -25.15
CA GLY A 422 -2.44 -18.59 -26.27
C GLY A 422 -2.90 -20.05 -26.29
N SER A 423 -3.03 -20.68 -25.12
CA SER A 423 -3.53 -22.07 -25.01
C SER A 423 -4.99 -22.19 -25.42
N VAL A 424 -5.82 -21.21 -25.07
CA VAL A 424 -7.24 -21.15 -25.46
C VAL A 424 -7.37 -20.94 -26.96
N ASP A 425 -6.60 -20.02 -27.54
CA ASP A 425 -6.59 -19.78 -28.99
C ASP A 425 -6.15 -21.04 -29.76
N GLN A 426 -5.13 -21.77 -29.28
CA GLN A 426 -4.73 -23.05 -29.89
C GLN A 426 -5.81 -24.13 -29.77
N PHE A 427 -6.47 -24.23 -28.62
CA PHE A 427 -7.57 -25.18 -28.42
C PHE A 427 -8.75 -24.88 -29.36
N MET A 428 -9.16 -23.62 -29.48
CA MET A 428 -10.25 -23.20 -30.36
C MET A 428 -9.91 -23.41 -31.83
N ASN A 429 -8.67 -23.13 -32.25
CA ASN A 429 -8.22 -23.43 -33.59
C ASN A 429 -8.34 -24.93 -33.91
N ARG A 430 -7.91 -25.81 -32.99
CA ARG A 430 -8.06 -27.26 -33.14
C ARG A 430 -9.52 -27.70 -33.18
N MET A 431 -10.37 -27.14 -32.33
CA MET A 431 -11.81 -27.42 -32.32
C MET A 431 -12.50 -27.01 -33.63
N HIS A 432 -12.07 -25.92 -34.28
CA HIS A 432 -12.60 -25.52 -35.58
C HIS A 432 -12.05 -26.32 -36.77
N THR A 433 -10.94 -27.05 -36.58
CA THR A 433 -10.38 -27.92 -37.64
C THR A 433 -10.84 -29.38 -37.55
N LEU A 434 -11.41 -29.77 -36.41
CA LEU A 434 -12.11 -31.05 -36.19
C LEU A 434 -13.55 -30.95 -36.68
#